data_AF-A0A5J4UTJ6-F1
#
_entry.id   AF-A0A5J4UTJ6-F1
#
_cell.length_a   1.000
_cell.length_b   1.000
_cell.length_c   1.000
_cell.angle_alpha   90.00
_cell.angle_beta   90.00
_cell.angle_gamma   90.00
#
_symmetry.space_group_name_H-M   'P 1'
#
loop_
_entity.id
_entity.type
_entity.pdbx_description
1 polymer ?
#
loop_
_entity_poly.entity_id
_entity_poly.type
_entity_poly.pdbx_seq_one_letter_code
_entity_poly.pdbx_strand_id
1 'polypeptide(L)'
;MNTEKSETEPNQTVIFLGREWNLANATVKTKPKKRLLLLHDQYNRKRWTKTLTEITVKQTAKLIGKLNYFRLQFQDDSLFLNIMDHQKAQAARLRGRNTTMIMNNTAIPDINWWVAELRANISAQLIQIQLQMTITTDAAPCGWGSTLERIGNDSVCSWNLEEKISEVNKQQQGI
;
A
#
# COMPACT_ATOMS: atom_id res chain seq x y z
N MET A 1 24.84 20.46 -21.49
CA MET A 1 23.41 20.15 -21.32
C MET A 1 23.07 19.02 -22.28
N ASN A 2 22.36 17.97 -21.86
CA ASN A 2 22.00 16.84 -22.73
C ASN A 2 20.55 17.02 -23.23
N THR A 3 20.38 17.76 -24.31
CA THR A 3 19.06 18.13 -24.86
C THR A 3 18.23 16.96 -25.37
N GLU A 4 18.84 15.83 -25.74
CA GLU A 4 18.10 14.63 -26.16
C GLU A 4 17.43 13.87 -25.00
N LYS A 5 17.95 14.02 -23.77
CA LYS A 5 17.44 13.32 -22.58
C LYS A 5 16.67 14.24 -21.62
N SER A 6 16.68 15.54 -21.87
CA SER A 6 15.99 16.53 -21.06
C SER A 6 14.58 16.74 -21.59
N GLU A 7 13.58 16.53 -20.73
CA GLU A 7 12.21 17.00 -21.00
C GLU A 7 12.17 18.52 -20.72
N THR A 8 12.36 19.32 -21.77
CA THR A 8 12.37 20.80 -21.68
C THR A 8 11.02 21.43 -21.99
N GLU A 9 10.10 20.66 -22.58
CA GLU A 9 8.71 21.05 -22.79
C GLU A 9 7.87 20.61 -21.58
N PRO A 10 7.06 21.51 -21.00
CA PRO A 10 6.23 21.17 -19.84
C PRO A 10 5.19 20.12 -20.22
N ASN A 11 5.34 18.92 -19.69
CA ASN A 11 4.36 17.83 -19.81
C ASN A 11 3.74 17.52 -18.44
N GLN A 12 2.44 17.24 -18.41
CA GLN A 12 1.74 16.85 -17.18
C GLN A 12 2.12 15.43 -16.71
N THR A 13 2.78 14.64 -17.57
CA THR A 13 3.32 13.33 -17.21
C THR A 13 4.81 13.26 -17.53
N VAL A 14 5.61 12.87 -16.53
CA VAL A 14 7.07 12.75 -16.68
C VAL A 14 7.54 11.38 -16.19
N ILE A 15 8.63 10.88 -16.78
CA ILE A 15 9.25 9.61 -16.35
C ILE A 15 10.49 9.92 -15.53
N PHE A 16 10.39 9.71 -14.22
CA PHE A 16 11.50 9.96 -13.31
C PHE A 16 11.74 8.75 -12.40
N LEU A 17 13.01 8.37 -12.22
CA LEU A 17 13.45 7.17 -11.48
C LEU A 17 12.76 5.86 -11.94
N GLY A 18 12.34 5.80 -13.20
CA GLY A 18 11.64 4.63 -13.77
C GLY A 18 10.16 4.52 -13.41
N ARG A 19 9.57 5.55 -12.78
CA ARG A 19 8.14 5.66 -12.49
C ARG A 19 7.50 6.69 -13.41
N GLU A 20 6.19 6.61 -13.52
CA GLU A 20 5.37 7.61 -14.19
C GLU A 20 4.81 8.54 -13.13
N TRP A 21 5.08 9.83 -13.28
CA TRP A 21 4.64 10.89 -12.39
C TRP A 21 3.61 11.72 -13.12
N ASN A 22 2.42 11.81 -12.56
CA ASN A 22 1.38 12.71 -13.04
C ASN A 22 1.42 13.97 -12.18
N LEU A 23 1.91 15.06 -12.76
CA LEU A 23 2.10 16.34 -12.09
C LEU A 23 0.77 17.05 -11.84
N ALA A 24 -0.25 16.84 -12.69
CA ALA A 24 -1.56 17.46 -12.54
C ALA A 24 -2.30 16.94 -11.29
N ASN A 25 -2.23 15.64 -11.04
CA ASN A 25 -2.87 14.99 -9.90
C ASN A 25 -1.91 14.75 -8.72
N ALA A 26 -0.65 15.18 -8.85
CA ALA A 26 0.44 14.88 -7.92
C ALA A 26 0.50 13.39 -7.52
N THR A 27 0.40 12.49 -8.51
CA THR A 27 0.43 11.04 -8.27
C THR A 27 1.64 10.36 -8.89
N VAL A 28 2.02 9.23 -8.30
CA VAL A 28 3.07 8.37 -8.84
C VAL A 28 2.56 6.94 -8.98
N LYS A 29 2.88 6.32 -10.12
CA LYS A 29 2.57 4.92 -10.38
C LYS A 29 3.74 4.21 -11.06
N THR A 30 3.82 2.91 -10.85
CA THR A 30 4.84 2.10 -11.51
C THR A 30 4.42 1.71 -12.92
N LYS A 31 5.40 1.67 -13.84
CA LYS A 31 5.19 1.25 -15.23
C LYS A 31 4.74 -0.22 -15.34
N PRO A 32 3.85 -0.54 -16.30
CA PRO A 32 3.33 -1.90 -16.49
C PRO A 32 4.39 -2.99 -16.65
N LYS A 33 5.47 -2.72 -17.42
CA LYS A 33 6.55 -3.71 -17.65
C LYS A 33 7.23 -4.13 -16.34
N LYS A 34 7.55 -3.17 -15.48
CA LYS A 34 8.25 -3.43 -14.21
C LYS A 34 7.34 -4.13 -13.20
N ARG A 35 6.05 -3.77 -13.19
CA ARG A 35 4.98 -4.43 -12.42
C ARG A 35 4.82 -5.90 -12.81
N LEU A 36 4.79 -6.21 -14.11
CA LEU A 36 4.62 -7.59 -14.61
C LEU A 36 5.77 -8.51 -14.18
N LEU A 37 7.02 -8.03 -14.27
CA LEU A 37 8.20 -8.79 -13.84
C LEU A 37 8.13 -9.15 -12.34
N LEU A 38 7.61 -8.24 -11.52
CA LEU A 38 7.48 -8.48 -10.08
C LEU A 38 6.31 -9.36 -9.72
N LEU A 39 5.18 -9.26 -10.43
CA LEU A 39 4.10 -10.23 -10.29
C LEU A 39 4.62 -11.64 -10.54
N HIS A 40 5.42 -11.84 -11.60
CA HIS A 40 6.06 -13.12 -11.89
C HIS A 40 7.00 -13.57 -10.77
N ASP A 41 7.84 -12.67 -10.23
CA ASP A 41 8.70 -12.98 -9.08
C ASP A 41 7.89 -13.40 -7.84
N GLN A 42 6.74 -12.76 -7.57
CA GLN A 42 5.87 -13.12 -6.43
C GLN A 42 5.17 -14.47 -6.63
N TYR A 43 4.74 -14.80 -7.86
CA TYR A 43 4.20 -16.12 -8.16
C TYR A 43 5.24 -17.22 -7.96
N ASN A 44 6.46 -17.00 -8.43
CA ASN A 44 7.57 -17.94 -8.22
C ASN A 44 7.85 -18.13 -6.73
N ARG A 45 7.83 -17.04 -5.96
CA ARG A 45 8.02 -17.10 -4.52
C ARG A 45 6.92 -17.89 -3.82
N LYS A 46 5.65 -17.61 -4.13
CA LYS A 46 4.50 -18.36 -3.62
C LYS A 46 4.64 -19.86 -3.92
N ARG A 47 5.11 -20.20 -5.12
CA ARG A 47 5.42 -21.58 -5.50
C ARG A 47 6.52 -22.16 -4.62
N TRP A 48 7.68 -21.50 -4.52
CA TRP A 48 8.82 -21.96 -3.72
C TRP A 48 8.48 -22.17 -2.26
N THR A 49 7.71 -21.26 -1.65
CA THR A 49 7.25 -21.41 -0.26
C THR A 49 6.39 -22.65 -0.11
N LYS A 50 5.42 -22.88 -1.01
CA LYS A 50 4.53 -24.06 -0.97
C LYS A 50 5.28 -25.38 -1.18
N THR A 51 6.28 -25.40 -2.06
CA THR A 51 7.06 -26.61 -2.35
C THR A 51 8.27 -26.77 -1.42
N LEU A 52 8.39 -25.91 -0.39
CA LEU A 52 9.52 -25.86 0.54
C LEU A 52 10.88 -25.85 -0.20
N THR A 53 10.92 -25.15 -1.34
CA THR A 53 12.10 -25.09 -2.19
C THR A 53 13.19 -24.27 -1.53
N GLU A 54 14.41 -24.81 -1.55
CA GLU A 54 15.60 -24.10 -1.14
C GLU A 54 15.94 -22.97 -2.11
N ILE A 55 16.09 -21.75 -1.57
CA ILE A 55 16.49 -20.57 -2.32
C ILE A 55 17.69 -19.91 -1.66
N THR A 56 18.57 -19.31 -2.43
CA THR A 56 19.75 -18.65 -1.85
C THR A 56 19.36 -17.36 -1.12
N VAL A 57 20.03 -17.08 -0.01
CA VAL A 57 19.88 -15.80 0.73
C VAL A 57 20.11 -14.60 -0.21
N LYS A 58 21.04 -14.72 -1.16
CA LYS A 58 21.30 -13.71 -2.20
C LYS A 58 20.09 -13.46 -3.10
N GLN A 59 19.37 -14.50 -3.53
CA GLN A 59 18.15 -14.34 -4.33
C GLN A 59 17.05 -13.64 -3.52
N THR A 60 16.85 -14.02 -2.25
CA THR A 60 15.88 -13.37 -1.36
C THR A 60 16.22 -11.89 -1.15
N ALA A 61 17.49 -11.56 -0.90
CA ALA A 61 17.94 -10.18 -0.76
C ALA A 61 17.68 -9.35 -2.03
N LYS A 62 17.93 -9.93 -3.21
CA LYS A 62 17.65 -9.27 -4.50
C LYS A 62 16.15 -8.98 -4.65
N LEU A 63 15.29 -9.91 -4.25
CA LEU A 63 13.85 -9.72 -4.32
C LEU A 63 13.36 -8.64 -3.35
N ILE A 64 13.85 -8.62 -2.11
CA ILE A 64 13.54 -7.54 -1.14
C ILE A 64 13.98 -6.18 -1.71
N GLY A 65 15.16 -6.09 -2.32
CA GLY A 65 15.62 -4.87 -2.98
C GLY A 65 14.70 -4.42 -4.13
N LYS A 66 14.16 -5.37 -4.92
CA LYS A 66 13.17 -5.05 -5.96
C LYS A 66 11.86 -4.53 -5.36
N LEU A 67 11.42 -5.06 -4.21
CA LEU A 67 10.19 -4.61 -3.53
C LEU A 67 10.37 -3.26 -2.85
N ASN A 68 11.57 -2.94 -2.35
CA ASN A 68 11.88 -1.62 -1.82
C ASN A 68 11.69 -0.50 -2.85
N TYR A 69 11.76 -0.82 -4.16
CA TYR A 69 11.38 0.12 -5.20
C TYR A 69 9.91 0.57 -5.09
N PHE A 70 9.01 -0.18 -4.48
CA PHE A 70 7.58 0.18 -4.48
C PHE A 70 7.14 0.96 -3.24
N ARG A 71 7.98 1.09 -2.22
CA ARG A 71 7.65 1.79 -0.96
C ARG A 71 7.11 3.21 -1.12
N LEU A 72 7.50 3.93 -2.17
CA LEU A 72 6.95 5.27 -2.44
C LEU A 72 5.49 5.21 -2.94
N GLN A 73 5.11 4.12 -3.62
CA GLN A 73 3.75 3.92 -4.13
C GLN A 73 2.81 3.35 -3.05
N PHE A 74 3.35 2.66 -2.06
CA PHE A 74 2.58 1.91 -1.09
C PHE A 74 3.22 2.13 0.29
N GLN A 75 2.60 3.00 1.09
CA GLN A 75 3.21 3.57 2.30
C GLN A 75 3.07 2.67 3.54
N ASP A 76 2.12 1.73 3.55
CA ASP A 76 1.85 0.82 4.68
C ASP A 76 2.66 -0.51 4.62
N ASP A 77 3.60 -0.58 3.68
CA ASP A 77 4.17 -1.84 3.18
C ASP A 77 5.32 -2.41 4.00
N SER A 78 5.88 -1.61 4.92
CA SER A 78 7.07 -2.03 5.66
C SER A 78 6.81 -3.29 6.47
N LEU A 79 5.56 -3.52 6.89
CA LEU A 79 5.18 -4.69 7.67
C LEU A 79 5.33 -5.99 6.84
N PHE A 80 4.92 -5.95 5.57
CA PHE A 80 4.89 -7.12 4.66
C PHE A 80 6.25 -7.51 4.08
N LEU A 81 7.35 -6.87 4.52
CA LEU A 81 8.73 -7.28 4.23
C LEU A 81 9.43 -7.88 5.45
N ASN A 82 8.92 -7.67 6.66
CA ASN A 82 9.61 -7.99 7.91
C ASN A 82 9.88 -9.48 8.09
N ILE A 83 8.89 -10.34 7.83
CA ILE A 83 9.04 -11.80 7.96
C ILE A 83 10.21 -12.29 7.10
N MET A 84 10.27 -11.78 5.87
CA MET A 84 11.20 -12.24 4.86
C MET A 84 12.59 -11.66 5.06
N ASP A 85 12.68 -10.39 5.47
CA ASP A 85 13.96 -9.77 5.82
C ASP A 85 14.56 -10.41 7.06
N HIS A 86 13.74 -10.69 8.08
CA HIS A 86 14.15 -11.40 9.29
C HIS A 86 14.70 -12.80 8.97
N GLN A 87 13.96 -13.62 8.22
CA GLN A 87 14.41 -14.97 7.84
C GLN A 87 15.70 -14.93 7.02
N LYS A 88 15.78 -14.02 6.05
CA LYS A 88 17.00 -13.80 5.27
C LYS A 88 18.16 -13.40 6.18
N ALA A 89 17.95 -12.45 7.10
CA ALA A 89 18.98 -11.98 8.01
C ALA A 89 19.46 -13.10 8.95
N GLN A 90 18.55 -13.90 9.48
CA GLN A 90 18.89 -15.06 10.31
C GLN A 90 19.72 -16.09 9.53
N ALA A 91 19.30 -16.46 8.32
CA ALA A 91 20.04 -17.39 7.47
C ALA A 91 21.43 -16.85 7.10
N ALA A 92 21.52 -15.57 6.73
CA ALA A 92 22.78 -14.91 6.42
C ALA A 92 23.75 -14.91 7.61
N ARG A 93 23.24 -14.64 8.82
CA ARG A 93 24.04 -14.62 10.06
C ARG A 93 24.56 -16.01 10.42
N LEU A 94 23.76 -17.06 10.21
CA LEU A 94 24.12 -18.43 10.59
C LEU A 94 25.07 -19.10 9.58
N ARG A 95 24.87 -18.86 8.28
CA ARG A 95 25.53 -19.66 7.22
C ARG A 95 26.08 -18.82 6.05
N GLY A 96 26.02 -17.49 6.14
CA GLY A 96 26.55 -16.58 5.12
C GLY A 96 25.58 -16.32 3.95
N ARG A 97 25.95 -15.42 3.05
CA ARG A 97 25.08 -14.92 1.96
C ARG A 97 24.82 -15.92 0.82
N ASN A 98 25.74 -16.87 0.61
CA ASN A 98 25.62 -17.87 -0.46
C ASN A 98 24.87 -19.13 -0.03
N THR A 99 24.52 -19.25 1.26
CA THR A 99 23.71 -20.36 1.76
C THR A 99 22.31 -20.36 1.14
N THR A 100 21.74 -21.54 1.04
CA THR A 100 20.30 -21.73 0.81
C THR A 100 19.52 -21.57 2.12
N MET A 101 18.25 -21.21 1.98
CA MET A 101 17.25 -21.11 3.03
C MET A 101 15.91 -21.59 2.47
N ILE A 102 15.05 -22.11 3.34
CA ILE A 102 13.65 -22.39 3.02
C ILE A 102 12.81 -21.25 3.61
N MET A 103 11.93 -20.68 2.80
CA MET A 103 11.04 -19.62 3.27
C MET A 103 9.87 -20.22 4.05
N ASN A 104 9.57 -19.67 5.23
CA ASN A 104 8.46 -20.17 6.02
C ASN A 104 7.11 -19.86 5.32
N ASN A 105 6.16 -20.77 5.47
CA ASN A 105 4.77 -20.60 5.02
C ASN A 105 4.08 -19.38 5.64
N THR A 106 4.58 -18.85 6.77
CA THR A 106 4.11 -17.58 7.35
C THR A 106 4.32 -16.37 6.42
N ALA A 107 5.16 -16.47 5.39
CA ALA A 107 5.31 -15.43 4.38
C ALA A 107 4.21 -15.46 3.29
N ILE A 108 3.38 -16.50 3.22
CA ILE A 108 2.33 -16.63 2.18
C ILE A 108 1.31 -15.48 2.23
N PRO A 109 0.79 -15.06 3.40
CA PRO A 109 -0.09 -13.88 3.50
C PRO A 109 0.55 -12.62 2.92
N ASP A 110 1.79 -12.31 3.30
CA ASP A 110 2.54 -11.16 2.77
C ASP A 110 2.67 -11.24 1.24
N ILE A 111 3.00 -12.42 0.70
CA ILE A 111 3.12 -12.62 -0.75
C ILE A 111 1.78 -12.39 -1.45
N ASN A 112 0.67 -12.88 -0.88
CA ASN A 112 -0.66 -12.65 -1.45
C ASN A 112 -1.04 -11.18 -1.42
N TRP A 113 -0.72 -10.48 -0.33
CA TRP A 113 -0.91 -9.04 -0.20
C TRP A 113 -0.17 -8.29 -1.30
N TRP A 114 1.13 -8.57 -1.50
CA TRP A 114 1.91 -7.97 -2.59
C TRP A 114 1.34 -8.26 -3.98
N VAL A 115 0.80 -9.45 -4.22
CA VAL A 115 0.16 -9.80 -5.51
C VAL A 115 -1.12 -8.99 -5.72
N ALA A 116 -1.94 -8.80 -4.67
CA ALA A 116 -3.14 -7.98 -4.74
C ALA A 116 -2.79 -6.52 -5.04
N GLU A 117 -1.81 -5.97 -4.33
CA GLU A 117 -1.40 -4.57 -4.45
C GLU A 117 -0.78 -4.27 -5.83
N LEU A 118 0.10 -5.15 -6.31
CA LEU A 118 0.66 -5.05 -7.66
C LEU A 118 -0.41 -5.23 -8.75
N ARG A 119 -1.50 -5.95 -8.51
CA ARG A 119 -2.62 -6.07 -9.45
C ARG A 119 -3.47 -4.81 -9.47
N ALA A 120 -3.80 -4.26 -8.30
CA ALA A 120 -4.58 -3.05 -8.16
C ALA A 120 -3.86 -1.83 -8.78
N ASN A 121 -2.54 -1.73 -8.57
CA ASN A 121 -1.70 -0.67 -9.11
C ASN A 121 -2.27 0.73 -8.87
N ILE A 122 -2.80 0.92 -7.67
CA ILE A 122 -3.32 2.20 -7.22
C ILE A 122 -2.16 3.19 -7.21
N SER A 123 -2.38 4.38 -7.78
CA SER A 123 -1.37 5.43 -7.77
C SER A 123 -1.25 6.01 -6.36
N ALA A 124 -0.02 6.23 -5.88
CA ALA A 124 0.17 6.97 -4.65
C ALA A 124 -0.10 8.45 -4.90
N GLN A 125 -0.88 9.08 -4.03
CA GLN A 125 -0.96 10.53 -3.94
C GLN A 125 0.25 11.03 -3.15
N LEU A 126 0.95 12.03 -3.69
CA LEU A 126 2.15 12.61 -3.06
C LEU A 126 1.82 13.76 -2.12
N ILE A 127 0.65 14.36 -2.30
CA ILE A 127 0.14 15.41 -1.42
C ILE A 127 -0.79 14.74 -0.43
N GLN A 128 -0.48 14.87 0.86
CA GLN A 128 -1.42 14.49 1.90
C GLN A 128 -2.59 15.47 1.85
N ILE A 129 -3.73 15.01 1.34
CA ILE A 129 -4.99 15.73 1.56
C ILE A 129 -5.15 15.79 3.08
N GLN A 130 -5.14 16.99 3.67
CA GLN A 130 -5.47 17.15 5.08
C GLN A 130 -6.88 16.62 5.28
N LEU A 131 -7.00 15.41 5.82
CA LEU A 131 -8.28 14.81 6.13
C LEU A 131 -8.87 15.60 7.31
N GLN A 132 -9.84 16.47 7.03
CA GLN A 132 -10.58 17.17 8.08
C GLN A 132 -11.71 16.25 8.54
N MET A 133 -11.57 15.74 9.76
CA MET A 133 -12.57 14.91 10.42
C MET A 133 -13.09 15.67 11.64
N THR A 134 -14.41 15.73 11.79
CA THR A 134 -15.07 16.28 12.98
C THR A 134 -15.62 15.13 13.80
N ILE A 135 -15.24 15.06 15.07
CA ILE A 135 -15.81 14.10 16.03
C ILE A 135 -16.72 14.89 16.97
N THR A 136 -17.97 14.48 17.04
CA THR A 136 -18.94 14.99 18.03
C THR A 136 -19.20 13.88 19.03
N THR A 137 -18.79 14.08 20.28
CA THR A 137 -19.10 13.16 21.38
C THR A 137 -20.12 13.81 22.30
N ASP A 138 -21.20 13.10 22.60
CA ASP A 138 -22.16 13.48 23.64
C ASP A 138 -22.12 12.43 24.75
N ALA A 139 -22.15 12.88 26.00
CA ALA A 139 -22.08 12.02 27.17
C ALA A 139 -23.20 12.38 28.14
N ALA A 140 -24.03 11.39 28.45
CA ALA A 140 -25.10 11.48 29.42
C ALA A 140 -24.92 10.42 30.53
N PRO A 141 -25.58 10.56 31.69
CA PRO A 141 -25.53 9.55 32.75
C PRO A 141 -25.94 8.14 32.29
N CYS A 142 -26.74 8.04 31.22
CA CYS A 142 -27.20 6.78 30.63
C CYS A 142 -26.25 6.19 29.58
N GLY A 143 -25.21 6.91 29.12
CA GLY A 143 -24.28 6.41 28.12
C GLY A 143 -23.52 7.49 27.35
N TRP A 144 -22.58 7.05 26.53
CA TRP A 144 -21.78 7.91 25.65
C TRP A 144 -22.15 7.63 24.19
N GLY A 145 -22.42 8.68 23.42
CA GLY A 145 -22.61 8.64 21.98
C GLY A 145 -21.48 9.37 21.26
N SER A 146 -21.11 8.92 20.07
CA SER A 146 -20.15 9.64 19.22
C SER A 146 -20.50 9.50 17.75
N THR A 147 -20.35 10.61 17.01
CA THR A 147 -20.48 10.66 15.54
C THR A 147 -19.20 11.21 14.94
N LEU A 148 -18.72 10.56 13.88
CA LEU A 148 -17.54 10.95 13.11
C LEU A 148 -18.00 11.40 11.72
N GLU A 149 -17.81 12.67 11.38
CA GLU A 149 -18.12 13.22 10.05
C GLU A 149 -16.83 13.60 9.32
N ARG A 150 -16.75 13.25 8.03
CA ARG A 150 -15.67 13.66 7.14
C ARG A 150 -16.05 14.96 6.45
N ILE A 151 -15.24 16.00 6.57
CA ILE A 151 -15.42 17.25 5.82
C ILE A 151 -14.64 17.13 4.51
N GLY A 152 -15.36 16.93 3.40
CA GLY A 152 -14.84 16.88 2.03
C GLY A 152 -15.92 16.53 1.02
N ASN A 153 -15.94 17.21 -0.13
CA ASN A 153 -16.99 17.17 -1.17
C ASN A 153 -17.08 15.88 -2.00
N ASP A 154 -17.00 14.70 -1.38
CA ASP A 154 -17.25 13.45 -2.10
C ASP A 154 -18.64 12.91 -1.72
N SER A 155 -19.56 13.11 -2.64
CA SER A 155 -21.01 12.86 -2.63
C SER A 155 -21.42 11.38 -2.52
N VAL A 156 -20.72 10.57 -1.72
CA VAL A 156 -20.98 9.12 -1.64
C VAL A 156 -21.45 8.66 -0.25
N CYS A 157 -21.30 9.47 0.80
CA CYS A 157 -21.75 9.10 2.16
C CYS A 157 -22.42 10.25 2.94
N SER A 158 -23.03 11.22 2.25
CA SER A 158 -23.85 12.21 2.95
C SER A 158 -25.25 11.63 3.16
N TRP A 159 -25.65 11.42 4.42
CA TRP A 159 -27.04 11.21 4.79
C TRP A 159 -27.90 12.32 4.15
N ASN A 160 -29.05 11.95 3.59
CA ASN A 160 -29.96 12.95 3.07
C ASN A 160 -30.60 13.73 4.24
N LEU A 161 -31.13 14.93 3.99
CA LEU A 161 -31.75 15.77 5.03
C LEU A 161 -32.94 15.10 5.73
N GLU A 162 -33.70 14.25 5.04
CA GLU A 162 -34.83 13.50 5.59
C GLU A 162 -34.36 12.46 6.63
N GLU A 163 -33.24 11.79 6.38
CA GLU A 163 -32.67 10.79 7.29
C GLU A 163 -32.16 11.45 8.57
N LYS A 164 -31.56 12.65 8.46
CA LYS A 164 -31.14 13.44 9.63
C LYS A 164 -32.33 13.87 10.48
N ILE A 165 -33.45 14.28 9.86
CA ILE A 165 -34.66 14.71 10.57
C ILE A 165 -35.36 13.52 11.25
N SER A 166 -35.40 12.36 10.59
CA SER A 166 -35.97 11.12 11.13
C SER A 166 -35.26 10.66 12.41
N GLU A 167 -33.94 10.70 12.44
CA GLU A 167 -33.14 10.25 13.61
C GLU A 167 -33.30 11.20 14.81
N VAL A 168 -33.34 12.52 14.57
CA VAL A 168 -33.59 13.53 15.62
C VAL A 168 -34.98 13.36 16.23
N ASN A 169 -36.00 13.10 15.40
CA ASN A 169 -37.36 12.88 15.88
C ASN A 169 -37.50 11.58 16.69
N LYS A 170 -36.76 10.51 16.34
CA LYS A 170 -36.73 9.27 17.14
C LYS A 170 -36.11 9.48 18.52
N GLN A 171 -35.10 10.34 18.64
CA GLN A 171 -34.49 10.67 19.94
C GLN A 171 -35.39 11.57 20.80
N GLN A 172 -36.23 12.40 20.19
CA GLN A 172 -37.21 13.24 20.91
C GLN A 172 -38.46 12.49 21.35
N GLN A 173 -38.79 11.36 20.71
CA GLN A 173 -39.97 10.55 21.02
C GLN A 173 -39.70 9.36 21.95
N GLY A 174 -38.74 9.48 22.88
CA GLY A 174 -38.46 8.42 23.85
C GLY A 174 -39.73 7.81 24.48
N ILE A 175 -40.05 6.59 24.05
CA ILE A 175 -40.63 5.52 24.87
C ILE A 175 -39.47 4.61 25.26
#